data_AF-A3X0C2-F1
#
_entry.id   AF-A3X0C2-F1
#
_cell.length_a   1.000
_cell.length_b   1.000
_cell.length_c   1.000
_cell.angle_alpha   90.00
_cell.angle_beta   90.00
_cell.angle_gamma   90.00
#
_symmetry.space_group_name_H-M   'P 1'
#
loop_
_entity.id
_entity.type
_entity.pdbx_description
1 polymer ?
#
loop_
_entity_poly.entity_id
_entity_poly.type
_entity_poly.pdbx_seq_one_letter_code
_entity_poly.pdbx_strand_id
1 'polypeptide(L)'
;MLGRGTAPRRSFRDAKIQRLENMASEIGVGLAVLAAAKTEQRLTREAEERRRQEERRRRELVERAKHIEDRRVAGLGAILSELDELDRLHRLIAMLTTEVPVETTPRLTTFLSWAQDHLAKREARLSAQAIEERFAAEHLFGDDDDRAFMPSRWY
;
A
#
# COMPACT_ATOMS: atom_id res chain seq x y z
N MET A 1 64.15 -4.71 -64.52
CA MET A 1 63.19 -5.29 -65.49
C MET A 1 61.79 -5.14 -64.93
N LEU A 2 60.86 -4.65 -65.74
CA LEU A 2 59.49 -4.23 -65.42
C LEU A 2 58.56 -5.39 -65.02
N GLY A 3 57.58 -5.14 -64.14
CA GLY A 3 56.56 -6.13 -63.77
C GLY A 3 55.39 -5.60 -62.93
N ARG A 4 54.58 -4.71 -63.54
CA ARG A 4 53.22 -4.22 -63.22
C ARG A 4 52.56 -4.57 -61.86
N GLY A 5 52.19 -3.52 -61.12
CA GLY A 5 51.18 -3.57 -60.07
C GLY A 5 49.77 -3.77 -60.61
N THR A 6 49.04 -4.72 -60.01
CA THR A 6 47.64 -5.01 -60.31
C THR A 6 46.77 -4.30 -59.28
N ALA A 7 46.31 -3.09 -59.60
CA ALA A 7 45.27 -2.43 -58.80
C ALA A 7 43.92 -3.13 -59.05
N PRO A 8 43.12 -3.47 -58.02
CA PRO A 8 41.80 -4.05 -58.23
C PRO A 8 40.89 -3.01 -58.91
N ARG A 9 40.48 -3.27 -60.16
CA ARG A 9 39.44 -2.48 -60.84
C ARG A 9 38.08 -2.83 -60.24
N ARG A 10 37.68 -2.09 -59.20
CA ARG A 10 36.30 -2.13 -58.67
C ARG A 10 35.41 -1.29 -59.59
N SER A 11 34.87 -1.88 -60.64
CA SER A 11 33.82 -1.24 -61.43
C SER A 11 32.51 -1.30 -60.64
N PHE A 12 32.10 -0.19 -60.04
CA PHE A 12 30.70 -0.02 -59.66
C PHE A 12 29.92 0.19 -60.95
N ARG A 13 28.95 -0.69 -61.20
CA ARG A 13 27.96 -0.50 -62.25
C ARG A 13 27.14 0.72 -61.84
N ASP A 14 27.25 1.81 -62.61
CA ASP A 14 26.42 3.00 -62.38
C ASP A 14 24.96 2.58 -62.54
N ALA A 15 24.22 2.60 -61.43
CA ALA A 15 22.82 2.22 -61.42
C ALA A 15 22.01 3.32 -62.12
N LYS A 16 20.92 2.92 -62.78
CA LYS A 16 19.99 3.81 -63.49
C LYS A 16 19.69 5.07 -62.66
N ILE A 17 20.19 6.22 -63.10
CA ILE A 17 20.00 7.51 -62.44
C ILE A 17 18.51 7.87 -62.55
N GLN A 18 17.77 7.75 -61.45
CA GLN A 18 16.40 8.25 -61.37
C GLN A 18 16.42 9.70 -60.88
N ARG A 19 15.75 10.59 -61.60
CA ARG A 19 15.57 11.97 -61.14
C ARG A 19 14.67 11.96 -59.91
N LEU A 20 15.02 12.71 -58.87
CA LEU A 20 14.24 12.82 -57.63
C LEU A 20 12.79 13.25 -57.88
N GLU A 21 12.58 14.05 -58.93
CA GLU A 21 11.26 14.45 -59.45
C GLU A 21 10.35 13.24 -59.74
N ASN A 22 10.91 12.15 -60.28
CA ASN A 22 10.17 10.94 -60.63
C ASN A 22 9.92 10.02 -59.43
N MET A 23 10.65 10.21 -58.33
CA MET A 23 10.54 9.41 -57.09
C MET A 23 9.75 10.14 -56.00
N ALA A 24 9.41 11.41 -56.18
CA ALA A 24 8.74 12.23 -55.18
C ALA A 24 7.43 11.59 -54.66
N SER A 25 6.68 10.91 -55.55
CA SER A 25 5.47 10.18 -55.18
C SER A 25 5.77 8.98 -54.27
N GLU A 26 6.76 8.15 -54.63
CA GLU A 26 7.16 6.97 -53.85
C GLU A 26 7.74 7.37 -52.47
N ILE A 27 8.52 8.45 -52.43
CA ILE A 27 9.05 9.04 -51.19
C ILE A 27 7.90 9.56 -50.32
N GLY A 28 6.91 10.23 -50.91
CA GLY A 28 5.72 10.70 -50.21
C GLY A 28 4.91 9.56 -49.58
N VAL A 29 4.72 8.45 -50.32
CA VAL A 29 4.06 7.24 -49.81
C VAL A 29 4.86 6.63 -48.65
N GLY A 30 6.18 6.48 -48.79
CA GLY A 30 7.04 5.95 -47.73
C GLY A 30 6.99 6.78 -46.44
N LEU A 31 6.99 8.12 -46.57
CA LEU A 31 6.86 9.04 -45.45
C LEU A 31 5.48 8.94 -44.78
N ALA A 32 4.41 8.81 -45.56
CA ALA A 32 3.05 8.65 -45.04
C ALA A 32 2.90 7.34 -44.25
N VAL A 33 3.44 6.22 -44.76
CA VAL A 33 3.43 4.92 -44.06
C VAL A 33 4.23 5.00 -42.76
N LEU A 34 5.42 5.61 -42.78
CA LEU A 34 6.24 5.78 -41.58
C LEU A 34 5.54 6.67 -40.53
N ALA A 35 4.90 7.75 -40.98
CA ALA A 35 4.13 8.64 -40.11
C ALA A 35 2.96 7.90 -39.46
N ALA A 36 2.19 7.12 -40.25
CA ALA A 36 1.09 6.30 -39.76
C ALA A 36 1.55 5.26 -38.72
N ALA A 37 2.64 4.54 -39.01
CA ALA A 37 3.22 3.56 -38.08
C ALA A 37 3.71 4.22 -36.78
N LYS A 38 4.32 5.41 -36.87
CA LYS A 38 4.77 6.17 -35.68
C LYS A 38 3.59 6.68 -34.86
N THR A 39 2.50 7.10 -35.49
CA THR A 39 1.29 7.49 -34.78
C THR A 39 0.63 6.31 -34.07
N GLU A 40 0.56 5.15 -34.72
CA GLU A 40 0.01 3.93 -34.13
C GLU A 40 0.85 3.47 -32.93
N GLN A 41 2.19 3.43 -33.06
CA GLN A 41 3.09 3.12 -31.95
C GLN A 41 2.97 4.10 -30.78
N ARG A 42 2.70 5.37 -31.05
CA ARG A 42 2.47 6.35 -29.99
C ARG A 42 1.16 6.06 -29.26
N LEU A 43 0.08 5.82 -30.00
CA LEU A 43 -1.24 5.52 -29.44
C LEU A 43 -1.24 4.23 -28.60
N THR A 44 -0.54 3.18 -29.05
CA THR A 44 -0.43 1.93 -28.28
C THR A 44 0.34 2.13 -26.98
N ARG A 45 1.47 2.85 -27.01
CA ARG A 45 2.23 3.20 -25.79
C ARG A 45 1.39 4.01 -24.80
N GLU A 46 0.68 5.03 -25.28
CA GLU A 46 -0.20 5.85 -24.44
C GLU A 46 -1.35 5.04 -23.83
N ALA A 47 -1.89 4.05 -24.56
CA ALA A 47 -2.93 3.15 -24.05
C ALA A 47 -2.37 2.18 -23.00
N GLU A 48 -1.19 1.60 -23.24
CA GLU A 48 -0.51 0.72 -22.28
C GLU A 48 -0.07 1.46 -21.01
N GLU A 49 0.39 2.71 -21.13
CA GLU A 49 0.70 3.56 -19.98
C GLU A 49 -0.54 3.87 -19.15
N ARG A 50 -1.65 4.25 -19.80
CA ARG A 50 -2.93 4.46 -19.11
C ARG A 50 -3.38 3.21 -18.37
N ARG A 51 -3.34 2.05 -19.04
CA ARG A 51 -3.72 0.77 -18.44
C ARG A 51 -2.84 0.41 -17.23
N ARG A 52 -1.53 0.61 -17.33
CA ARG A 52 -0.59 0.40 -16.21
C ARG A 52 -0.87 1.35 -15.04
N GLN A 53 -1.19 2.61 -15.31
CA GLN A 53 -1.55 3.57 -14.27
C GLN A 53 -2.87 3.21 -13.58
N GLU A 54 -3.88 2.77 -14.32
CA GLU A 54 -5.15 2.31 -13.77
C GLU A 54 -4.98 1.05 -12.91
N GLU A 55 -4.19 0.08 -13.38
CA GLU A 55 -3.88 -1.12 -12.62
C GLU A 55 -3.12 -0.79 -11.32
N ARG A 56 -2.15 0.12 -11.37
CA ARG A 56 -1.44 0.62 -10.17
C ARG A 56 -2.40 1.26 -9.18
N ARG A 57 -3.24 2.20 -9.64
CA ARG A 57 -4.25 2.84 -8.79
C ARG A 57 -5.20 1.84 -8.15
N ARG A 58 -5.66 0.84 -8.91
CA ARG A 58 -6.55 -0.21 -8.39
C ARG A 58 -5.87 -1.03 -7.30
N ARG A 59 -4.60 -1.39 -7.46
CA ARG A 59 -3.83 -2.12 -6.44
C ARG A 59 -3.62 -1.28 -5.20
N GLU A 60 -3.21 -0.02 -5.36
CA GLU A 60 -3.03 0.92 -4.25
C GLU A 60 -4.31 1.09 -3.43
N LEU A 61 -5.48 1.19 -4.08
CA LEU A 61 -6.77 1.27 -3.38
C LEU A 61 -7.07 0.02 -2.56
N VAL A 62 -6.77 -1.17 -3.09
CA VAL A 62 -6.95 -2.44 -2.37
C VAL A 62 -5.98 -2.54 -1.19
N GLU A 63 -4.71 -2.19 -1.39
CA GLU A 63 -3.70 -2.16 -0.33
C GLU A 63 -4.07 -1.17 0.77
N ARG A 64 -4.54 0.03 0.41
CA ARG A 64 -5.00 1.05 1.34
C ARG A 64 -6.20 0.58 2.16
N ALA A 65 -7.21 -0.03 1.50
CA ALA A 65 -8.37 -0.58 2.19
C ALA A 65 -7.98 -1.68 3.17
N LYS A 66 -7.06 -2.57 2.78
CA LYS A 66 -6.53 -3.61 3.66
C LYS A 66 -5.79 -3.01 4.86
N HIS A 67 -4.93 -2.02 4.63
CA HIS A 67 -4.20 -1.33 5.70
C HIS A 67 -5.14 -0.70 6.73
N ILE A 68 -6.19 0.00 6.27
CA ILE A 68 -7.22 0.56 7.14
C ILE A 68 -7.87 -0.55 7.99
N GLU A 69 -8.27 -1.65 7.36
CA GLU A 69 -8.92 -2.76 8.08
C GLU A 69 -8.00 -3.42 9.11
N ASP A 70 -6.74 -3.69 8.74
CA ASP A 70 -5.75 -4.29 9.64
C ASP A 70 -5.54 -3.40 10.89
N ARG A 71 -5.53 -2.07 10.72
CA ARG A 71 -5.43 -1.11 11.84
C ARG A 71 -6.67 -1.13 12.73
N ARG A 72 -7.87 -1.15 12.14
CA ARG A 72 -9.13 -1.24 12.90
C ARG A 72 -9.22 -2.52 13.71
N VAL A 73 -8.86 -3.65 13.10
CA VAL A 73 -8.81 -4.96 13.77
C VAL A 73 -7.81 -4.95 14.93
N ALA A 74 -6.63 -4.35 14.73
CA ALA A 74 -5.64 -4.21 15.80
C ALA A 74 -6.16 -3.34 16.97
N GLY A 75 -6.79 -2.19 16.67
CA GLY A 75 -7.41 -1.32 17.67
C GLY A 75 -8.51 -2.04 18.46
N LEU A 76 -9.41 -2.74 17.77
CA LEU A 76 -10.46 -3.55 18.38
C LEU A 76 -9.87 -4.67 19.25
N GLY A 77 -8.88 -5.39 18.75
CA GLY A 77 -8.21 -6.48 19.48
C GLY A 77 -7.58 -6.02 20.79
N ALA A 78 -7.03 -4.80 20.82
CA ALA A 78 -6.47 -4.22 22.03
C ALA A 78 -7.55 -3.85 23.06
N ILE A 79 -8.72 -3.37 22.63
CA ILE A 79 -9.87 -3.11 23.52
C ILE A 79 -10.41 -4.42 24.09
N LEU A 80 -10.60 -5.44 23.24
CA LEU A 80 -11.11 -6.74 23.67
C LEU A 80 -10.16 -7.43 24.66
N SER A 81 -8.86 -7.30 24.45
CA SER A 81 -7.84 -7.85 25.36
C SER A 81 -7.89 -7.16 26.74
N GLU A 82 -8.06 -5.83 26.76
CA GLU A 82 -8.26 -5.10 28.01
C GLU A 82 -9.55 -5.50 28.72
N LEU A 83 -10.64 -5.72 27.99
CA LEU A 83 -11.90 -6.18 28.56
C LEU A 83 -11.77 -7.58 29.18
N ASP A 84 -11.11 -8.52 28.50
CA ASP A 84 -10.85 -9.86 29.06
C ASP A 84 -9.97 -9.81 30.32
N GLU A 85 -8.95 -8.95 30.36
CA GLU A 85 -8.17 -8.73 31.58
C GLU A 85 -9.02 -8.20 32.75
N LEU A 86 -9.95 -7.28 32.48
CA LEU A 86 -10.84 -6.75 33.51
C LEU A 86 -11.84 -7.78 34.00
N ASP A 87 -12.41 -8.59 33.11
CA ASP A 87 -13.30 -9.68 33.48
C ASP A 87 -12.60 -10.71 34.38
N ARG A 88 -11.33 -10.99 34.11
CA ARG A 88 -10.51 -11.87 34.97
C ARG A 88 -10.26 -11.25 36.34
N LEU A 89 -9.95 -9.95 36.39
CA LEU A 89 -9.75 -9.22 37.65
C LEU A 89 -11.05 -9.16 38.47
N HIS A 90 -12.17 -8.89 37.82
CA HIS A 90 -13.49 -8.86 38.46
C HIS A 90 -13.85 -10.22 39.07
N ARG A 91 -13.62 -11.32 38.32
CA ARG A 91 -13.79 -12.69 38.82
C ARG A 91 -12.89 -13.01 40.01
N LEU A 92 -11.62 -12.59 39.97
CA LEU A 92 -10.68 -12.78 41.08
C LEU A 92 -11.16 -12.06 42.35
N ILE A 93 -11.56 -10.80 42.22
CA ILE A 93 -12.08 -10.00 43.35
C ILE A 93 -13.33 -10.68 43.91
N ALA A 94 -14.30 -11.04 43.05
CA ALA A 94 -15.55 -11.68 43.45
C ALA A 94 -15.34 -13.00 44.21
N MET A 95 -14.46 -13.87 43.69
CA MET A 95 -14.06 -15.13 44.33
C MET A 95 -13.46 -14.88 45.71
N LEU A 96 -12.46 -13.99 45.79
CA LEU A 96 -11.79 -13.68 47.05
C LEU A 96 -12.72 -13.02 48.07
N THR A 97 -13.68 -12.19 47.65
CA THR A 97 -14.69 -11.60 48.54
C THR A 97 -15.72 -12.61 49.04
N THR A 98 -16.03 -13.64 48.24
CA THR A 98 -17.00 -14.69 48.62
C THR A 98 -16.36 -15.71 49.57
N GLU A 99 -15.07 -15.99 49.38
CA GLU A 99 -14.30 -16.94 50.18
C GLU A 99 -13.78 -16.34 51.50
N VAL A 100 -14.05 -15.06 51.79
CA VAL A 100 -13.54 -14.40 53.00
C VAL A 100 -14.09 -15.10 54.27
N PRO A 101 -13.24 -15.72 55.10
CA PRO A 101 -13.64 -16.16 56.42
C PRO A 101 -13.90 -14.96 57.34
N VAL A 102 -14.67 -15.18 58.40
CA VAL A 102 -15.08 -14.15 59.40
C VAL A 102 -13.90 -13.33 59.96
N GLU A 103 -12.68 -13.88 59.93
CA GLU A 103 -11.43 -13.17 60.23
C GLU A 103 -10.58 -12.96 58.96
N THR A 104 -10.78 -11.84 58.29
CA THR A 104 -9.97 -11.45 57.13
C THR A 104 -8.58 -10.99 57.57
N THR A 105 -7.52 -11.48 56.92
CA THR A 105 -6.17 -10.99 57.21
C THR A 105 -5.98 -9.55 56.70
N PRO A 106 -5.27 -8.67 57.42
CA PRO A 106 -5.09 -7.26 57.00
C PRO A 106 -4.47 -7.07 55.62
N ARG A 107 -3.61 -8.02 55.20
CA ARG A 107 -2.99 -8.01 53.86
C ARG A 107 -4.02 -8.25 52.76
N LEU A 108 -4.92 -9.21 52.95
CA LEU A 108 -5.97 -9.50 51.97
C LEU A 108 -6.93 -8.32 51.83
N THR A 109 -7.33 -7.69 52.93
CA THR A 109 -8.16 -6.47 52.92
C THR A 109 -7.48 -5.33 52.15
N THR A 110 -6.19 -5.11 52.39
CA THR A 110 -5.39 -4.10 51.68
C THR A 110 -5.31 -4.40 50.18
N PHE A 111 -5.07 -5.67 49.81
CA PHE A 111 -5.04 -6.12 48.42
C PHE A 111 -6.39 -5.91 47.72
N LEU A 112 -7.50 -6.31 48.36
CA LEU A 112 -8.84 -6.17 47.78
C LEU A 112 -9.21 -4.71 47.54
N SER A 113 -8.93 -3.82 48.52
CA SER A 113 -9.16 -2.38 48.35
C SER A 113 -8.36 -1.82 47.18
N TRP A 114 -7.06 -2.14 47.09
CA TRP A 114 -6.24 -1.72 45.95
C TRP A 114 -6.74 -2.28 44.61
N ALA A 115 -7.13 -3.56 44.58
CA ALA A 115 -7.58 -4.22 43.36
C ALA A 115 -8.91 -3.64 42.85
N GLN A 116 -9.83 -3.27 43.76
CA GLN A 116 -11.08 -2.59 43.43
C GLN A 116 -10.81 -1.19 42.86
N ASP A 117 -9.94 -0.40 43.49
CA ASP A 117 -9.54 0.91 42.98
C ASP A 117 -8.85 0.80 41.61
N HIS A 118 -8.03 -0.23 41.43
CA HIS A 118 -7.35 -0.51 40.17
C HIS A 118 -8.34 -0.89 39.07
N LEU A 119 -9.32 -1.76 39.38
CA LEU A 119 -10.40 -2.14 38.47
C LEU A 119 -11.19 -0.92 38.02
N ALA A 120 -11.68 -0.10 38.95
CA ALA A 120 -12.47 1.09 38.65
C ALA A 120 -11.73 2.09 37.74
N LYS A 121 -10.42 2.29 37.98
CA LYS A 121 -9.58 3.14 37.12
C LYS A 121 -9.46 2.60 35.70
N ARG A 122 -9.34 1.28 35.53
CA ARG A 122 -9.23 0.68 34.20
C ARG A 122 -10.57 0.65 33.47
N GLU A 123 -11.67 0.38 34.17
CA GLU A 123 -13.02 0.45 33.59
C GLU A 123 -13.34 1.86 33.07
N ALA A 124 -12.90 2.91 33.76
CA ALA A 124 -13.05 4.29 33.29
C ALA A 124 -12.39 4.53 31.92
N ARG A 125 -11.31 3.81 31.59
CA ARG A 125 -10.63 3.88 30.28
C ARG A 125 -11.39 3.17 29.16
N LEU A 126 -12.37 2.35 29.50
CA LEU A 126 -13.30 1.72 28.54
C LEU A 126 -14.64 2.47 28.44
N SER A 127 -14.76 3.64 29.07
CA SER A 127 -15.91 4.52 28.84
C SER A 127 -15.97 4.95 27.37
N ALA A 128 -17.17 5.23 26.86
CA ALA A 128 -17.37 5.66 25.48
C ALA A 128 -16.49 6.88 25.12
N GLN A 129 -16.37 7.83 26.05
CA GLN A 129 -15.50 8.99 25.88
C GLN A 129 -14.02 8.61 25.79
N ALA A 130 -13.53 7.76 26.69
CA ALA A 130 -12.13 7.33 26.66
C ALA A 130 -11.79 6.49 25.41
N ILE A 131 -12.75 5.71 24.91
CA ILE A 131 -12.61 4.97 23.64
C ILE A 131 -12.58 5.95 22.46
N GLU A 132 -13.43 6.98 22.44
CA GLU A 132 -13.40 8.03 21.42
C GLU A 132 -12.06 8.77 21.42
N GLU A 133 -11.57 9.19 22.59
CA GLU A 133 -10.26 9.82 22.74
C GLU A 133 -9.12 8.92 22.24
N ARG A 134 -9.24 7.60 22.48
CA ARG A 134 -8.29 6.61 21.97
C ARG A 134 -8.35 6.50 20.45
N PHE A 135 -9.53 6.40 19.84
CA PHE A 135 -9.69 6.37 18.39
C PHE A 135 -9.15 7.65 17.74
N ALA A 136 -9.40 8.81 18.34
CA ALA A 136 -8.83 10.07 17.88
C ALA A 136 -7.31 10.08 17.97
N ALA A 137 -6.72 9.66 19.09
CA ALA A 137 -5.27 9.59 19.27
C ALA A 137 -4.61 8.63 18.27
N GLU A 138 -5.23 7.47 18.06
CA GLU A 138 -4.75 6.45 17.13
C GLU A 138 -5.12 6.75 15.67
N HIS A 139 -5.93 7.78 15.38
CA HIS A 139 -6.43 8.09 14.03
C HIS A 139 -7.11 6.87 13.40
N LEU A 140 -8.08 6.31 14.12
CA LEU A 140 -8.92 5.20 13.68
C LEU A 140 -10.35 5.68 13.46
N PHE A 141 -11.05 5.10 12.47
CA PHE A 141 -12.45 5.39 12.16
C PHE A 141 -12.77 6.85 11.75
N GLY A 142 -11.74 7.66 11.45
CA GLY A 142 -11.86 9.04 10.96
C GLY A 142 -11.34 9.22 9.54
N ASP A 143 -11.17 10.49 9.12
CA ASP A 143 -10.72 10.83 7.76
C ASP A 143 -9.26 10.44 7.47
N ASP A 144 -8.43 10.27 8.50
CA ASP A 144 -7.00 9.89 8.43
C ASP A 144 -6.77 8.43 8.88
N ASP A 145 -7.73 7.53 8.60
CA ASP A 145 -7.64 6.12 9.01
C ASP A 145 -6.52 5.35 8.27
N ASP A 146 -6.10 5.84 7.10
CA ASP A 146 -4.96 5.30 6.38
C ASP A 146 -3.62 5.90 6.81
N ARG A 147 -3.55 6.52 7.99
CA ARG A 147 -2.32 7.12 8.50
C ARG A 147 -1.13 6.16 8.38
N ALA A 148 -0.01 6.73 7.92
CA ALA A 148 1.23 6.02 7.64
C ALA A 148 1.14 4.91 6.57
N PHE A 149 0.07 4.87 5.77
CA PHE A 149 0.01 4.01 4.60
C PHE A 149 1.11 4.40 3.61
N MET A 150 1.91 3.41 3.22
CA MET A 150 2.94 3.55 2.20
C MET A 150 2.71 2.45 1.16
N PRO A 151 2.40 2.82 -0.10
CA PRO A 151 2.26 1.84 -1.19
C PRO A 151 3.53 1.00 -1.31
N SER A 152 3.38 -0.28 -1.65
CA SER A 152 4.54 -1.12 -1.91
C SER A 152 5.38 -0.54 -3.05
N ARG A 153 6.64 -0.19 -2.76
CA ARG A 153 7.59 0.37 -3.74
C ARG A 153 8.09 -0.64 -4.77
N TRP A 154 7.78 -1.92 -4.60
CA TRP A 154 8.27 -3.01 -5.44
C TRP A 154 7.28 -3.34 -6.55
N TYR A 155 7.27 -2.55 -7.64
CA TYR A 155 6.62 -2.90 -8.92
C TYR A 155 7.21 -2.15 -10.14
#